data_AF-A0A2M7FGX1-F1
#
_entry.id   AF-A0A2M7FGX1-F1
#
_cell.length_a   1.000
_cell.length_b   1.000
_cell.length_c   1.000
_cell.angle_alpha   90.00
_cell.angle_beta   90.00
_cell.angle_gamma   90.00
#
_symmetry.space_group_name_H-M   'P 1'
#
loop_
_entity.id
_entity.type
_entity.pdbx_description
1 polymer ?
#
loop_
_entity_poly.entity_id
_entity_poly.type
_entity_poly.pdbx_seq_one_letter_code
_entity_poly.pdbx_strand_id
1 'polypeptide(L)'
;ALRGEQCAAAASKVAALHQVRSALLKKQHDFRRAPGLVTDGRDMASVVFPDAALKIFLTASAEARAERRYKQLKEKGMDASINTLLQDIRARDERDTYRSAAPLQQAPDATLLDTTALNIEQAVEAVLAGYRTKCLAP
;
A
#
# COMPACT_ATOMS: atom_id res chain seq x y z
N ALA A 1 10.07 -10.28 -15.15
CA ALA A 1 9.52 -10.82 -13.88
C ALA A 1 8.58 -9.79 -13.23
N LEU A 2 7.50 -10.21 -12.59
CA LEU A 2 6.42 -9.34 -12.07
C LEU A 2 6.86 -8.21 -11.11
N ARG A 3 8.05 -8.32 -10.51
CA ARG A 3 8.60 -7.38 -9.51
C ARG A 3 9.51 -6.29 -10.10
N GLY A 4 9.60 -6.19 -11.42
CA GLY A 4 10.43 -5.17 -12.10
C GLY A 4 9.75 -3.79 -12.18
N GLU A 5 10.54 -2.73 -12.30
CA GLU A 5 10.05 -1.34 -12.34
C GLU A 5 9.07 -1.08 -13.49
N GLN A 6 9.33 -1.67 -14.67
CA GLN A 6 8.44 -1.58 -15.83
C GLN A 6 7.04 -2.16 -15.53
N CYS A 7 6.97 -3.29 -14.83
CA CYS A 7 5.70 -3.90 -14.42
C CYS A 7 4.97 -3.02 -13.40
N ALA A 8 5.69 -2.45 -12.43
CA ALA A 8 5.12 -1.54 -11.43
C ALA A 8 4.51 -0.28 -12.07
N ALA A 9 5.24 0.33 -13.02
CA ALA A 9 4.77 1.50 -13.76
C ALA A 9 3.54 1.18 -14.62
N ALA A 10 3.55 0.05 -15.34
CA ALA A 10 2.41 -0.39 -16.15
C ALA A 10 1.18 -0.69 -15.28
N ALA A 11 1.36 -1.36 -14.14
CA ALA A 11 0.26 -1.67 -13.21
C ALA A 11 -0.42 -0.40 -12.69
N SER A 12 0.36 0.64 -12.34
CA SER A 12 -0.18 1.93 -11.88
C SER A 12 -1.01 2.64 -12.98
N LYS A 13 -0.58 2.58 -14.25
CA LYS A 13 -1.36 3.12 -15.38
C LYS A 13 -2.68 2.36 -15.60
N VAL A 14 -2.62 1.03 -15.60
CA VAL A 14 -3.80 0.17 -15.80
C VAL A 14 -4.80 0.32 -14.65
N ALA A 15 -4.32 0.51 -13.42
CA ALA A 15 -5.16 0.66 -12.22
C ALA A 15 -6.03 1.93 -12.20
N ALA A 16 -5.77 2.89 -13.09
CA ALA A 16 -6.62 4.08 -13.28
C ALA A 16 -7.86 3.82 -14.14
N LEU A 17 -7.93 2.68 -14.86
CA LEU A 17 -9.04 2.35 -15.75
C LEU A 17 -10.21 1.73 -14.99
N HIS A 18 -11.35 2.41 -14.95
CA HIS A 18 -12.54 1.97 -14.21
C HIS A 18 -12.99 0.55 -14.58
N GLN A 19 -13.06 0.22 -15.88
CA GLN A 19 -13.49 -1.11 -16.35
C GLN A 19 -12.60 -2.24 -15.83
N VAL A 20 -11.29 -2.02 -15.78
CA VAL A 20 -10.35 -3.01 -15.24
C VAL A 20 -10.58 -3.21 -13.74
N ARG A 21 -10.79 -2.11 -12.99
CA ARG A 21 -11.06 -2.18 -11.56
C ARG A 21 -12.35 -2.94 -11.27
N SER A 22 -13.43 -2.63 -12.00
CA SER A 22 -14.73 -3.29 -11.84
C SER A 22 -14.63 -4.80 -12.11
N ALA A 23 -13.87 -5.21 -13.12
CA ALA A 23 -13.63 -6.62 -13.42
C ALA A 23 -12.85 -7.36 -12.31
N LEU A 24 -11.95 -6.66 -11.60
CA LEU A 24 -11.13 -7.23 -10.53
C LEU A 24 -11.78 -7.17 -9.14
N LEU A 25 -12.83 -6.35 -8.96
CA LEU A 25 -13.46 -6.12 -7.65
C LEU A 25 -14.03 -7.40 -7.05
N LYS A 26 -14.79 -8.18 -7.83
CA LYS A 26 -15.30 -9.47 -7.38
C LYS A 26 -14.18 -10.40 -6.91
N LYS A 27 -13.09 -10.48 -7.67
CA LYS A 27 -11.96 -11.34 -7.33
C LYS A 27 -11.33 -10.93 -5.99
N GLN A 28 -11.24 -9.63 -5.70
CA GLN A 28 -10.73 -9.13 -4.41
C GLN A 28 -11.68 -9.52 -3.26
N HIS A 29 -12.99 -9.35 -3.42
CA HIS A 29 -13.95 -9.78 -2.41
C HIS A 29 -13.91 -11.28 -2.14
N ASP A 30 -13.68 -12.11 -3.17
CA ASP A 30 -13.63 -13.57 -3.03
C ASP A 30 -12.45 -14.06 -2.15
N PHE A 31 -11.46 -13.20 -1.85
CA PHE A 31 -10.40 -13.48 -0.87
C PHE A 31 -10.86 -13.34 0.59
N ARG A 32 -11.95 -12.63 0.87
CA ARG A 32 -12.47 -12.47 2.23
C ARG A 32 -13.18 -13.76 2.65
N ARG A 33 -12.45 -14.62 3.36
CA ARG A 33 -12.92 -15.92 3.86
C ARG A 33 -12.56 -16.09 5.34
N ALA A 34 -13.25 -16.99 6.02
CA ALA A 34 -12.88 -17.37 7.38
C ALA A 34 -11.45 -17.98 7.40
N PRO A 35 -10.67 -17.80 8.49
CA PRO A 35 -11.01 -17.07 9.72
C PRO A 35 -10.89 -15.54 9.63
N GLY A 36 -10.40 -15.00 8.51
CA GLY A 36 -10.26 -13.58 8.29
C GLY A 36 -9.37 -13.28 7.08
N LEU A 37 -9.20 -11.99 6.78
CA LEU A 37 -8.35 -11.52 5.68
C LEU A 37 -7.52 -10.32 6.15
N VAL A 38 -6.21 -10.38 5.91
CA VAL A 38 -5.34 -9.19 5.87
C VAL A 38 -5.09 -8.87 4.41
N THR A 39 -5.31 -7.62 4.02
CA THR A 39 -5.14 -7.16 2.64
C THR A 39 -4.33 -5.87 2.62
N ASP A 40 -3.51 -5.70 1.59
CA ASP A 40 -2.77 -4.47 1.33
C ASP A 40 -3.17 -3.90 -0.05
N GLY A 41 -3.16 -2.58 -0.17
CA GLY A 41 -3.54 -1.92 -1.41
C GLY A 41 -3.75 -0.42 -1.24
N ARG A 42 -4.26 0.22 -2.28
CA ARG A 42 -4.44 1.69 -2.32
C ARG A 42 -5.81 2.15 -1.83
N ASP A 43 -6.84 1.34 -2.08
CA ASP A 43 -8.24 1.68 -1.82
C ASP A 43 -8.98 0.55 -1.09
N MET A 44 -8.23 -0.28 -0.36
CA MET A 44 -8.80 -1.41 0.39
C MET A 44 -9.80 -0.93 1.43
N ALA A 45 -9.46 0.10 2.19
CA ALA A 45 -10.31 0.63 3.26
C ALA A 45 -11.40 1.60 2.78
N SER A 46 -11.26 2.19 1.58
CA SER A 46 -12.16 3.22 1.07
C SER A 46 -13.16 2.70 0.03
N VAL A 47 -12.81 1.64 -0.71
CA VAL A 47 -13.64 1.12 -1.81
C VAL A 47 -13.86 -0.38 -1.69
N VAL A 48 -12.80 -1.17 -1.57
CA VAL A 48 -12.92 -2.64 -1.64
C VAL A 48 -13.58 -3.20 -0.38
N PHE A 49 -13.19 -2.73 0.79
CA PHE A 49 -13.61 -3.24 2.09
C PHE A 49 -13.88 -2.08 3.07
N PRO A 50 -14.87 -1.21 2.78
CA PRO A 50 -15.21 -0.08 3.64
C PRO A 50 -15.76 -0.51 5.00
N ASP A 51 -16.13 -1.78 5.17
CA ASP A 51 -16.60 -2.41 6.39
C ASP A 51 -15.48 -3.15 7.17
N ALA A 52 -14.21 -3.01 6.77
CA ALA A 52 -13.10 -3.66 7.47
C ALA A 52 -13.01 -3.21 8.95
N ALA A 53 -12.89 -4.18 9.86
CA ALA A 53 -12.83 -3.94 11.31
C ALA A 53 -11.59 -3.12 11.74
N LEU A 54 -10.45 -3.33 11.08
CA LEU A 54 -9.24 -2.54 11.27
C LEU A 54 -8.78 -1.97 9.93
N LYS A 55 -8.56 -0.66 9.90
CA LYS A 55 -8.05 0.08 8.75
C LYS A 55 -6.81 0.85 9.17
N ILE A 56 -5.70 0.59 8.50
CA ILE A 56 -4.43 1.28 8.72
C ILE A 56 -4.05 2.00 7.42
N PHE A 57 -3.80 3.30 7.51
CA PHE A 57 -3.18 4.05 6.43
C PHE A 57 -1.68 4.14 6.71
N LEU A 58 -0.92 3.23 6.10
CA LEU A 58 0.53 3.12 6.27
C LEU A 58 1.24 4.10 5.35
N THR A 59 2.05 5.01 5.92
CA THR A 59 2.82 6.00 5.16
C THR A 59 4.30 6.02 5.56
N ALA A 60 5.09 6.70 4.74
CA ALA A 60 6.47 7.09 5.01
C ALA A 60 6.90 8.17 4.00
N SER A 61 7.90 8.97 4.35
CA SER A 61 8.51 9.92 3.41
C SER A 61 8.98 9.22 2.13
N ALA A 62 8.97 9.96 1.01
CA ALA A 62 9.43 9.43 -0.28
C ALA A 62 10.92 9.06 -0.23
N GLU A 63 11.69 9.83 0.54
CA GLU A 63 13.11 9.66 0.80
C GLU A 63 13.37 8.34 1.54
N ALA A 64 12.67 8.09 2.66
CA ALA A 64 12.82 6.85 3.40
C ALA A 64 12.43 5.62 2.56
N ARG A 65 11.38 5.74 1.73
CA ARG A 65 10.98 4.66 0.81
C ARG A 65 12.01 4.43 -0.30
N ALA A 66 12.57 5.49 -0.86
CA ALA A 66 13.63 5.41 -1.87
C ALA A 66 14.89 4.76 -1.31
N GLU A 67 15.31 5.14 -0.10
CA GLU A 67 16.47 4.54 0.57
C GLU A 67 16.27 3.04 0.85
N ARG A 68 15.10 2.66 1.38
CA ARG A 68 14.75 1.24 1.61
C ARG A 68 14.79 0.45 0.31
N ARG A 69 14.23 0.99 -0.77
CA ARG A 69 14.23 0.34 -2.08
C ARG A 69 15.65 0.23 -2.66
N TYR A 70 16.46 1.28 -2.54
CA TYR A 70 17.84 1.28 -2.98
C TYR A 70 18.65 0.18 -2.27
N LYS A 71 18.56 0.08 -0.94
CA LYS A 71 19.20 -1.00 -0.16
C LYS A 71 18.77 -2.39 -0.64
N GLN A 72 17.46 -2.62 -0.82
CA GLN A 72 16.93 -3.89 -1.33
C GLN A 72 17.44 -4.26 -2.74
N LEU A 73 17.71 -3.29 -3.60
CA LEU A 73 18.24 -3.55 -4.94
C LEU A 73 19.75 -3.85 -4.88
N LYS A 74 20.50 -3.09 -4.08
CA LYS A 74 21.94 -3.31 -3.85
C LYS A 74 22.22 -4.68 -3.21
N GLU A 75 21.41 -5.10 -2.25
CA GLU A 75 21.49 -6.44 -1.63
C GLU A 75 21.28 -7.58 -2.65
N LYS A 76 20.57 -7.31 -3.75
CA LYS A 76 20.36 -8.26 -4.85
C LYS A 76 21.39 -8.15 -5.96
N GLY A 77 22.45 -7.36 -5.77
CA GLY A 77 23.48 -7.11 -6.77
C GLY A 77 22.98 -6.31 -7.99
N MET A 78 21.84 -5.64 -7.88
CA MET A 78 21.31 -4.79 -8.95
C MET A 78 21.84 -3.36 -8.82
N ASP A 79 22.23 -2.78 -9.94
CA ASP A 79 22.55 -1.36 -9.99
C ASP A 79 21.28 -0.53 -9.90
N ALA A 80 21.33 0.57 -9.13
CA ALA A 80 20.19 1.41 -8.86
C ALA A 80 20.64 2.84 -8.58
N SER A 81 19.86 3.82 -9.03
CA SER A 81 20.09 5.24 -8.74
C SER A 81 19.07 5.70 -7.70
N ILE A 82 19.55 6.19 -6.54
CA ILE A 82 18.68 6.73 -5.49
C ILE A 82 17.81 7.89 -6.00
N ASN A 83 18.38 8.75 -6.86
CA ASN A 83 17.66 9.89 -7.45
C ASN A 83 16.53 9.43 -8.37
N THR A 84 16.80 8.42 -9.19
CA THR A 84 15.78 7.83 -10.09
C THR A 84 14.67 7.18 -9.27
N LEU A 85 15.01 6.40 -8.25
CA LEU A 85 14.03 5.76 -7.37
C LEU A 85 13.14 6.79 -6.66
N LEU A 86 13.72 7.90 -6.17
CA LEU A 86 12.96 8.96 -5.53
C LEU A 86 11.97 9.63 -6.50
N GLN A 87 12.42 9.92 -7.73
CA GLN A 87 11.55 10.49 -8.77
C GLN A 87 10.41 9.54 -9.14
N ASP A 88 10.71 8.26 -9.35
CA ASP A 88 9.71 7.24 -9.69
C ASP A 88 8.68 7.06 -8.57
N ILE A 89 9.13 7.08 -7.32
CA ILE A 89 8.26 7.01 -6.15
C ILE A 89 7.32 8.22 -6.09
N ARG A 90 7.85 9.44 -6.22
CA ARG A 90 7.03 10.67 -6.18
C ARG A 90 6.00 10.71 -7.32
N ALA A 91 6.43 10.38 -8.54
CA ALA A 91 5.53 10.33 -9.71
C ALA A 91 4.44 9.26 -9.55
N ARG A 92 4.76 8.14 -8.87
CA ARG A 92 3.77 7.11 -8.55
C ARG A 92 2.80 7.59 -7.47
N ASP A 93 3.29 8.23 -6.41
CA ASP A 93 2.44 8.73 -5.32
C ASP A 93 1.45 9.77 -5.84
N GLU A 94 1.91 10.71 -6.67
CA GLU A 94 1.06 11.69 -7.34
C GLU A 94 -0.04 11.01 -8.16
N ARG A 95 0.32 10.04 -9.00
CA ARG A 95 -0.65 9.30 -9.82
C ARG A 95 -1.64 8.50 -8.98
N ASP A 96 -1.17 7.81 -7.94
CA ASP A 96 -2.02 7.01 -7.07
C ASP A 96 -2.97 7.91 -6.24
N THR A 97 -2.55 9.13 -5.88
CA THR A 97 -3.33 10.10 -5.09
C THR A 97 -4.37 10.84 -5.93
N TYR A 98 -4.02 11.27 -7.14
CA TYR A 98 -4.90 12.11 -7.98
C TYR A 98 -5.67 11.34 -9.06
N ARG A 99 -5.57 10.00 -9.11
CA ARG A 99 -6.36 9.22 -10.06
C ARG A 99 -7.87 9.40 -9.81
N SER A 100 -8.62 9.54 -10.89
CA SER A 100 -10.08 9.75 -10.83
C SER A 100 -10.84 8.56 -10.24
N ALA A 101 -10.32 7.34 -10.41
CA ALA A 101 -10.94 6.12 -9.90
C ALA A 101 -10.22 5.61 -8.64
N ALA A 102 -10.94 5.61 -7.51
CA ALA A 102 -10.49 5.09 -6.22
C ALA A 102 -9.11 5.63 -5.79
N PRO A 103 -8.95 6.95 -5.61
CA PRO A 103 -7.67 7.57 -5.23
C PRO A 103 -7.10 6.99 -3.93
N LEU A 104 -5.78 7.00 -3.80
CA LEU A 104 -5.09 6.71 -2.55
C LEU A 104 -5.45 7.82 -1.54
N GLN A 105 -6.24 7.46 -0.55
CA GLN A 105 -6.68 8.37 0.49
C GLN A 105 -6.84 7.63 1.81
N GLN A 106 -6.62 8.35 2.91
CA GLN A 106 -6.92 7.83 4.24
C GLN A 106 -8.44 7.82 4.42
N ALA A 107 -9.02 6.65 4.71
CA ALA A 107 -10.42 6.57 5.10
C ALA A 107 -10.63 7.27 6.47
N PRO A 108 -11.77 7.92 6.72
CA PRO A 108 -12.00 8.71 7.95
C PRO A 108 -11.76 7.94 9.26
N ASP A 109 -12.00 6.64 9.26
CA ASP A 109 -11.87 5.74 10.41
C ASP A 109 -10.57 4.91 10.40
N ALA A 110 -9.67 5.18 9.45
CA ALA A 110 -8.37 4.54 9.37
C ALA A 110 -7.34 5.24 10.27
N THR A 111 -6.57 4.44 11.01
CA THR A 111 -5.44 4.92 11.80
C THR A 111 -4.26 5.24 10.89
N LEU A 112 -3.73 6.45 10.96
CA LEU A 112 -2.48 6.82 10.29
C LEU A 112 -1.30 6.16 11.00
N LEU A 113 -0.47 5.42 10.26
CA LEU A 113 0.79 4.86 10.76
C LEU A 113 1.94 5.35 9.88
N ASP A 114 2.64 6.37 10.35
CA ASP A 114 3.87 6.85 9.71
C ASP A 114 5.06 5.99 10.15
N THR A 115 5.67 5.31 9.18
CA THR A 115 6.81 4.42 9.41
C THR A 115 8.15 5.06 9.07
N THR A 116 8.22 6.37 8.77
CA THR A 116 9.45 7.05 8.31
C THR A 116 10.64 6.74 9.21
N ALA A 117 10.46 6.86 10.53
CA ALA A 117 11.48 6.60 11.54
C ALA A 117 11.36 5.23 12.22
N LEU A 118 10.43 4.37 11.77
CA LEU A 118 10.19 3.07 12.40
C LEU A 118 10.98 1.96 11.70
N ASN A 119 11.46 1.01 12.48
CA ASN A 119 11.90 -0.29 11.97
C ASN A 119 10.70 -1.23 11.74
N ILE A 120 10.95 -2.43 11.23
CA ILE A 120 9.90 -3.38 10.87
C ILE A 120 9.17 -3.90 12.12
N GLU A 121 9.89 -4.17 13.21
CA GLU A 121 9.32 -4.69 14.46
C GLU A 121 8.36 -3.67 15.09
N GLN A 122 8.74 -2.40 15.12
CA GLN A 122 7.91 -1.30 15.61
C GLN A 122 6.65 -1.12 14.76
N ALA A 123 6.78 -1.17 13.44
CA ALA A 123 5.64 -1.07 12.55
C ALA A 123 4.66 -2.24 12.73
N VAL A 124 5.18 -3.47 12.87
CA VAL A 124 4.37 -4.67 13.13
C VAL A 124 3.65 -4.56 14.46
N GLU A 125 4.34 -4.17 15.53
CA GLU A 125 3.72 -4.05 16.85
C GLU A 125 2.63 -2.97 16.87
N ALA A 126 2.83 -1.85 16.19
CA ALA A 126 1.79 -0.82 16.06
C ALA A 126 0.50 -1.36 15.40
N VAL A 127 0.64 -2.18 14.35
CA VAL A 127 -0.50 -2.83 13.68
C VAL A 127 -1.19 -3.84 14.60
N LEU A 128 -0.41 -4.69 15.28
CA LEU A 128 -0.95 -5.70 16.19
C LEU A 128 -1.64 -5.09 17.41
N ALA A 129 -1.09 -4.01 17.97
CA ALA A 129 -1.72 -3.24 19.03
C ALA A 129 -3.08 -2.66 18.57
N GLY A 130 -3.13 -2.07 17.36
CA GLY A 130 -4.39 -1.60 16.77
C GLY A 130 -5.43 -2.72 16.62
N TYR A 131 -5.01 -3.91 16.19
CA TYR A 131 -5.88 -5.08 16.09
C TYR A 131 -6.42 -5.52 17.45
N ARG A 132 -5.55 -5.61 18.47
CA ARG A 132 -5.97 -5.96 19.84
C ARG A 132 -7.02 -5.00 20.37
N THR A 133 -6.84 -3.70 20.16
CA THR A 133 -7.80 -2.67 20.62
C THR A 133 -9.12 -2.69 19.86
N LYS A 134 -9.11 -2.85 18.54
CA LYS A 134 -10.34 -2.74 17.73
C LYS A 134 -11.12 -4.06 17.57
N CYS A 135 -10.43 -5.20 17.64
CA CYS A 135 -11.01 -6.49 17.25
C CYS A 135 -11.04 -7.52 18.38
N LEU A 136 -10.28 -7.30 19.46
CA LEU A 136 -10.20 -8.23 20.62
C LEU A 136 -10.63 -7.58 21.93
N ALA A 137 -10.95 -6.29 21.95
CA ALA A 137 -11.59 -5.67 23.10
C ALA A 137 -12.99 -6.30 23.30
N PRO A 138 -13.38 -6.58 24.56
CA PRO A 138 -14.65 -7.24 24.87
C PRO A 138 -15.87 -6.44 24.45
#